data_AF-A0A9W4CV06-F1
#
_entry.id   AF-A0A9W4CV06-F1
#
_cell.length_a   1.000
_cell.length_b   1.000
_cell.length_c   1.000
_cell.angle_alpha   90.00
_cell.angle_beta   90.00
_cell.angle_gamma   90.00
#
_symmetry.space_group_name_H-M   'P 1'
#
loop_
_entity.id
_entity.type
_entity.pdbx_description
1 polymer ?
#
loop_
_entity_poly.entity_id
_entity_poly.type
_entity_poly.pdbx_seq_one_letter_code
_entity_poly.pdbx_strand_id
1 'polypeptide(L)' 'MKVGDRVTVKASVIVYVHPEHRNQKFDVQGLEGNIVSVITDWHGRPISPNLPIVVDFGNKFKAHFREDELELIQ' A
#
# COMPACT_ATOMS: atom_id res chain seq x y z
N MET A 1 -4.58 6.59 -9.25
CA MET A 1 -5.14 5.44 -8.49
C MET A 1 -6.26 5.91 -7.54
N LYS A 2 -7.32 5.11 -7.30
CA LYS A 2 -8.43 5.46 -6.38
C LYS A 2 -8.82 4.29 -5.46
N VAL A 3 -9.60 4.59 -4.41
CA VAL A 3 -10.16 3.57 -3.51
C VAL A 3 -11.03 2.59 -4.31
N GLY A 4 -10.81 1.29 -4.07
CA GLY A 4 -11.49 0.19 -4.75
C GLY A 4 -10.72 -0.35 -5.96
N ASP A 5 -9.70 0.34 -6.45
CA ASP A 5 -8.85 -0.19 -7.51
C ASP A 5 -8.02 -1.37 -7.00
N ARG A 6 -7.87 -2.41 -7.83
CA ARG A 6 -6.94 -3.52 -7.59
C ARG A 6 -5.57 -3.17 -8.15
N VAL A 7 -4.51 -3.42 -7.39
CA VAL A 7 -3.13 -3.09 -7.75
C VAL A 7 -2.18 -4.23 -7.47
N THR A 8 -1.09 -4.30 -8.24
CA THR A 8 0.10 -5.11 -7.95
C THR A 8 1.26 -4.20 -7.53
N VAL A 9 2.08 -4.67 -6.60
CA VAL A 9 3.32 -3.98 -6.24
C VAL A 9 4.39 -4.33 -7.27
N LYS A 10 4.82 -3.34 -8.08
CA LYS A 10 5.82 -3.57 -9.13
C LYS A 10 7.26 -3.31 -8.68
N ALA A 11 7.46 -2.50 -7.64
CA ALA A 11 8.77 -2.18 -7.09
C ALA A 11 9.12 -3.07 -5.88
N SER A 12 10.42 -3.25 -5.62
CA SER A 12 10.89 -3.89 -4.37
C SER A 12 10.61 -2.97 -3.19
N VAL A 13 9.76 -3.43 -2.27
CA VAL A 13 9.36 -2.69 -1.06
C VAL A 13 9.49 -3.63 0.12
N ILE A 14 10.48 -3.37 0.96
CA ILE A 14 10.77 -4.22 2.13
C ILE A 14 10.02 -3.67 3.35
N VAL A 15 9.15 -4.50 3.91
CA VAL A 15 8.41 -4.22 5.15
C VAL A 15 8.83 -5.16 6.28
N TYR A 16 8.53 -4.78 7.52
CA TYR A 16 8.79 -5.57 8.73
C TYR A 16 7.52 -5.87 9.53
N VAL A 17 6.37 -5.39 9.05
CA VAL A 17 5.08 -5.43 9.75
C VAL A 17 4.16 -6.52 9.22
N HIS A 18 4.62 -7.35 8.27
CA HIS A 18 3.84 -8.44 7.72
C HIS A 18 3.43 -9.41 8.85
N PRO A 19 2.14 -9.76 9.02
CA PRO A 19 1.66 -10.56 10.15
C PRO A 19 2.35 -11.92 10.31
N GLU A 20 2.72 -12.56 9.21
CA GLU A 20 3.40 -13.87 9.18
C GLU A 20 4.94 -13.74 9.24
N HIS A 21 5.49 -12.55 8.99
CA HIS A 21 6.94 -12.27 8.95
C HIS A 21 7.29 -11.09 9.87
N ARG A 22 6.72 -11.07 11.09
CA ARG A 22 6.90 -9.95 12.03
C ARG A 22 8.38 -9.74 12.37
N ASN A 23 8.81 -8.49 12.32
CA ASN A 23 10.19 -8.05 12.59
C ASN A 23 11.24 -8.69 11.66
N GLN A 24 10.80 -9.29 10.55
CA GLN A 24 11.67 -9.88 9.54
C GLN A 24 11.50 -9.11 8.23
N LYS A 25 12.56 -9.05 7.43
CA LYS A 25 12.50 -8.44 6.10
C LYS A 25 11.55 -9.26 5.23
N PHE A 26 10.53 -8.60 4.71
CA PHE A 26 9.60 -9.19 3.77
C PHE A 26 9.44 -8.24 2.59
N ASP A 27 9.84 -8.69 1.40
CA ASP A 27 9.61 -7.93 0.17
C ASP A 27 8.20 -8.20 -0.33
N VAL A 28 7.44 -7.13 -0.57
CA VAL A 28 6.04 -7.22 -1.01
C VAL A 28 5.89 -7.09 -2.53
N GLN A 29 6.99 -7.01 -3.28
CA GLN A 29 6.96 -7.01 -4.74
C GLN A 29 6.18 -8.23 -5.28
N GLY A 30 5.31 -7.99 -6.24
CA GLY A 30 4.44 -8.99 -6.86
C GLY A 30 3.17 -9.32 -6.09
N LEU A 31 3.00 -8.79 -4.86
CA LEU A 31 1.74 -8.95 -4.13
C LEU A 31 0.65 -8.09 -4.75
N GLU A 32 -0.56 -8.65 -4.79
CA GLU A 32 -1.76 -7.97 -5.25
C GLU A 32 -2.66 -7.60 -4.08
N GLY A 33 -3.27 -6.43 -4.15
CA GLY A 33 -4.20 -5.97 -3.12
C GLY A 33 -5.18 -4.94 -3.67
N ASN A 34 -6.03 -4.43 -2.78
CA ASN A 34 -6.99 -3.39 -3.12
C ASN A 34 -6.65 -2.09 -2.41
N ILE A 35 -6.75 -0.96 -3.12
CA ILE A 35 -6.57 0.35 -2.50
C ILE A 35 -7.75 0.64 -1.59
N VAL A 36 -7.45 0.85 -0.30
CA VAL A 36 -8.46 1.13 0.73
C VAL A 36 -8.47 2.60 1.17
N SER A 37 -7.38 3.34 0.91
CA SER A 37 -7.31 4.77 1.19
C SER A 37 -6.27 5.46 0.31
N VAL A 38 -6.53 6.72 -0.03
CA VAL A 38 -5.55 7.63 -0.63
C VAL A 38 -5.52 8.87 0.26
N ILE A 39 -4.44 9.04 1.01
CA ILE A 39 -4.33 10.02 2.09
C ILE A 39 -3.83 11.35 1.50
N THR A 40 -4.73 12.32 1.38
CA THR A 40 -4.39 13.70 0.93
C THR A 40 -4.93 14.78 1.86
N ASP A 41 -5.91 14.46 2.70
CA ASP A 41 -6.61 15.38 3.58
C ASP A 41 -6.92 14.73 4.93
N TRP A 42 -6.90 15.54 5.99
CA TRP A 42 -7.36 15.18 7.31
C TRP A 42 -8.33 16.24 7.84
N HIS A 43 -9.63 15.93 7.83
CA HIS A 43 -10.71 16.82 8.31
C HIS A 43 -10.67 18.24 7.68
N GLY A 44 -10.49 18.32 6.37
CA GLY A 44 -10.41 19.56 5.61
C GLY A 44 -9.05 20.27 5.72
N ARG A 45 -8.05 19.61 6.31
CA ARG A 45 -6.66 20.08 6.34
C ARG A 45 -5.84 19.24 5.36
N PRO A 46 -5.30 19.85 4.28
CA PRO A 46 -4.36 19.17 3.40
C PRO A 46 -3.16 18.65 4.18
N ILE A 47 -2.81 17.39 3.93
CA ILE A 47 -1.63 16.74 4.51
C ILE A 47 -0.74 16.18 3.41
N SER A 48 0.54 15.96 3.72
CA SER A 48 1.57 15.60 2.75
C SER A 48 2.27 14.27 3.11
N PRO A 49 1.55 13.14 3.21
CA PRO A 49 2.20 11.85 3.38
C PRO A 49 3.01 11.51 2.12
N ASN A 50 4.24 11.03 2.33
CA ASN A 50 5.13 10.61 1.26
C ASN A 50 4.78 9.22 0.67
N LEU A 51 3.95 8.44 1.38
CA LEU A 51 3.40 7.15 0.96
C LEU A 51 1.85 7.21 1.10
N PRO A 52 1.15 7.96 0.21
CA PRO A 52 -0.26 8.29 0.41
C PRO A 52 -1.21 7.12 0.17
N ILE A 53 -0.83 6.09 -0.58
CA ILE A 53 -1.74 5.02 -1.02
C ILE A 53 -1.67 3.87 -0.03
N VAL A 54 -2.81 3.52 0.57
CA VAL A 54 -2.92 2.37 1.48
C VAL A 54 -3.55 1.22 0.73
N VAL A 55 -2.82 0.10 0.66
CA VAL A 55 -3.28 -1.15 0.03
C VAL A 55 -3.54 -2.19 1.11
N ASP A 56 -4.67 -2.89 1.00
CA ASP A 56 -5.04 -4.05 1.81
C ASP A 56 -4.79 -5.34 1.00
N PHE A 57 -3.93 -6.20 1.55
CA PHE A 57 -3.55 -7.48 0.98
C PHE A 57 -4.27 -8.67 1.63
N GLY A 58 -5.23 -8.39 2.55
CA GLY A 58 -5.87 -9.42 3.36
C GLY A 58 -5.02 -9.83 4.57
N ASN A 59 -5.53 -10.79 5.34
CA ASN A 59 -4.91 -11.27 6.59
C ASN A 59 -4.48 -10.16 7.57
N LYS A 60 -5.22 -9.04 7.60
CA LYS A 60 -4.92 -7.83 8.38
C LYS A 60 -3.59 -7.15 8.00
N PHE A 61 -3.04 -7.44 6.83
CA PHE A 61 -1.84 -6.79 6.30
C PHE A 61 -2.23 -5.60 5.42
N LYS A 62 -1.88 -4.41 5.90
CA LYS A 62 -2.00 -3.15 5.16
C LYS A 62 -0.65 -2.47 5.13
N ALA A 63 -0.30 -1.91 3.97
CA ALA A 63 0.94 -1.16 3.80
C ALA A 63 0.70 0.11 2.98
N HIS A 64 1.61 1.07 3.15
CA HIS A 64 1.57 2.37 2.49
C HIS A 64 2.57 2.37 1.34
N PHE A 65 2.18 2.98 0.21
CA PHE A 65 2.96 3.01 -1.02
C PHE A 65 2.88 4.39 -1.67
N ARG A 66 3.81 4.61 -2.60
CA ARG A 66 3.72 5.64 -3.62
C ARG A 66 2.99 5.11 -4.85
N GLU A 67 2.55 6.04 -5.69
CA GLU A 67 1.89 5.70 -6.96
C GLU A 67 2.85 5.02 -7.95
N ASP A 68 4.15 5.36 -7.92
CA ASP A 68 5.17 4.77 -8.79
C ASP A 68 5.64 3.37 -8.35
N GLU A 69 5.31 2.93 -7.14
CA GLU A 69 5.60 1.58 -6.64
C GLU A 69 4.52 0.56 -7.04
N LEU A 70 3.38 1.04 -7.54
CA LEU A 70 2.19 0.24 -7.83
C LEU A 70 1.85 0.24 -9.33
N GLU A 71 1.06 -0.74 -9.74
CA GLU A 71 0.46 -0.85 -11.07
C GLU A 71 -1.00 -1.32 -10.94
N LEU A 72 -1.89 -0.76 -11.76
CA LEU A 72 -3.31 -1.14 -11.76
C LEU A 72 -3.50 -2.51 -12.43
N ILE A 73 -4.29 -3.37 -11.81
CA ILE A 73 -4.77 -4.63 -12.38
C ILE A 73 -6.17 -4.38 -12.92
N GLN A 74 -6.43 -4.76 -14.18
CA GLN A 74 -7.76 -4.70 -14.81
C GLN A 74 -8.73 -5.74 -14.26
#